data_AF-A0A0B4E9W1-F1
#
_entry.id   AF-A0A0B4E9W1-F1
#
_cell.length_a   1.000
_cell.length_b   1.000
_cell.length_c   1.000
_cell.angle_alpha   90.00
_cell.angle_beta   90.00
_cell.angle_gamma   90.00
#
_symmetry.space_group_name_H-M   'P 1'
#
loop_
_entity.id
_entity.type
_entity.pdbx_description
1 polymer ?
#
loop_
_entity_poly.entity_id
_entity_poly.type
_entity_poly.pdbx_seq_one_letter_code
_entity_poly.pdbx_strand_id
1 'polypeptide(L)'
;MFLEDAKFQLKLRELQKSNKKVWDHFSPKIDAAREAKQFEEEQLIASEAFWESDQVRDEIHNLQHRYVQKQAERLLIPMPKFKTKDGEWEQSQFDGFWRLNEAALSALAREVRQERRERLELAFLWPSSIIGFVGGLVGIASAFW
;
A
#
# COMPACT_ATOMS: atom_id res chain seq x y z
N MET A 1 -9.81 3.29 11.95
CA MET A 1 -8.76 2.46 11.34
C MET A 1 -9.34 1.53 10.27
N PHE A 2 -10.23 0.59 10.63
CA PHE A 2 -10.82 -0.38 9.68
C PHE A 2 -11.48 0.20 8.43
N LEU A 3 -12.25 1.30 8.55
CA LEU A 3 -12.92 1.91 7.39
C LEU A 3 -11.94 2.48 6.35
N GLU A 4 -10.80 3.00 6.79
CA GLU A 4 -9.81 3.57 5.86
C GLU A 4 -9.00 2.49 5.18
N ASP A 5 -8.60 1.46 5.93
CA ASP A 5 -7.94 0.28 5.38
C ASP A 5 -8.86 -0.41 4.36
N ALA A 6 -10.17 -0.51 4.65
CA ALA A 6 -11.15 -1.04 3.70
C ALA A 6 -11.31 -0.17 2.44
N LYS A 7 -11.42 1.15 2.58
CA LYS A 7 -11.49 2.08 1.44
C LYS A 7 -10.24 2.01 0.56
N PHE A 8 -9.06 1.96 1.18
CA PHE A 8 -7.79 1.79 0.48
C PHE A 8 -7.76 0.49 -0.33
N GLN A 9 -8.14 -0.64 0.28
CA GLN A 9 -8.15 -1.94 -0.39
C GLN A 9 -9.17 -2.00 -1.54
N LEU A 10 -10.34 -1.40 -1.37
CA LEU A 10 -11.35 -1.31 -2.45
C LEU A 10 -10.82 -0.51 -3.63
N LYS A 11 -10.25 0.68 -3.38
CA LYS A 11 -9.72 1.53 -4.46
C LYS A 11 -8.50 0.90 -5.13
N LEU A 12 -7.61 0.25 -4.36
CA LEU A 12 -6.48 -0.50 -4.91
C LEU A 12 -6.94 -1.61 -5.86
N ARG A 13 -7.97 -2.38 -5.46
CA ARG A 13 -8.54 -3.44 -6.31
C ARG A 13 -9.18 -2.89 -7.58
N GLU A 14 -9.85 -1.75 -7.48
CA GLU A 14 -10.44 -1.06 -8.64
C GLU A 14 -9.35 -0.66 -9.64
N LEU A 15 -8.28 -0.01 -9.19
CA LEU A 15 -7.16 0.40 -10.04
C LEU A 15 -6.41 -0.80 -10.63
N GLN A 16 -6.17 -1.85 -9.85
CA GLN A 16 -5.57 -3.09 -10.36
C GLN A 16 -6.43 -3.74 -11.45
N LYS A 17 -7.76 -3.74 -11.29
CA LYS A 17 -8.68 -4.20 -12.34
C LYS A 17 -8.64 -3.29 -13.56
N SER A 18 -8.55 -1.98 -13.39
CA SER A 18 -8.40 -1.05 -14.51
C SER A 18 -7.11 -1.31 -15.29
N ASN A 19 -5.98 -1.47 -14.59
CA ASN A 19 -4.71 -1.79 -15.21
C ASN A 19 -4.77 -3.13 -15.96
N LYS A 20 -5.45 -4.13 -15.38
CA LYS A 20 -5.69 -5.40 -16.07
C LYS A 20 -6.49 -5.20 -17.37
N LYS A 21 -7.55 -4.38 -17.34
CA LYS A 21 -8.37 -4.10 -18.53
C LYS A 21 -7.57 -3.46 -19.67
N VAL A 22 -6.61 -2.58 -19.35
CA VAL A 22 -5.67 -2.03 -20.35
C VAL A 22 -4.94 -3.18 -21.04
N TRP A 23 -4.28 -4.06 -20.28
CA TRP A 23 -3.57 -5.20 -20.86
C TRP A 23 -4.49 -6.20 -21.56
N ASP A 24 -5.70 -6.45 -21.06
CA ASP A 24 -6.69 -7.30 -21.74
C ASP A 24 -7.10 -6.71 -23.10
N HIS A 25 -7.08 -5.39 -23.27
CA HIS A 25 -7.37 -4.70 -24.53
C HIS A 25 -6.20 -4.71 -25.52
N PHE A 26 -4.98 -4.46 -25.03
CA PHE A 26 -3.80 -4.29 -25.87
C PHE A 26 -3.06 -5.59 -26.19
N SER A 27 -3.00 -6.55 -25.27
CA SER A 27 -2.32 -7.85 -25.49
C SER A 27 -2.70 -8.53 -26.82
N PRO A 28 -3.99 -8.72 -27.16
CA PRO A 28 -4.34 -9.39 -28.42
C PRO A 28 -3.91 -8.59 -29.66
N LYS A 29 -3.86 -7.26 -29.59
CA LYS A 29 -3.39 -6.41 -30.70
C LYS A 29 -1.88 -6.52 -30.89
N ILE A 30 -1.13 -6.54 -29.79
CA ILE A 30 0.32 -6.75 -29.78
C ILE A 30 0.64 -8.12 -30.36
N ASP A 31 -0.07 -9.16 -29.93
CA ASP A 31 0.13 -10.52 -30.43
C ASP A 31 -0.20 -10.64 -31.93
N ALA A 32 -1.28 -10.01 -32.39
CA ALA A 32 -1.62 -9.97 -33.81
C ALA A 32 -0.55 -9.25 -34.67
N ALA A 33 -0.05 -8.09 -34.21
CA ALA A 33 1.01 -7.36 -34.90
C ALA A 33 2.33 -8.15 -34.93
N ARG A 34 2.64 -8.87 -33.83
CA ARG A 34 3.80 -9.75 -33.73
C ARG A 34 3.70 -10.93 -34.69
N GLU A 35 2.56 -11.59 -34.78
CA GLU A 35 2.30 -12.68 -35.73
C GLU A 35 2.41 -12.22 -37.18
N ALA A 36 1.91 -11.01 -37.48
CA ALA A 36 2.03 -10.36 -38.78
C ALA A 36 3.46 -9.84 -39.09
N LYS A 37 4.39 -9.92 -38.12
CA LYS A 37 5.77 -9.39 -38.20
C LYS A 37 5.83 -7.90 -38.51
N GLN A 38 4.82 -7.15 -38.08
CA GLN A 38 4.75 -5.71 -38.24
C GLN A 38 5.42 -5.03 -37.04
N PHE A 39 6.76 -5.01 -37.03
CA PHE A 39 7.54 -4.54 -35.89
C PHE A 39 7.24 -3.09 -35.46
N GLU A 40 7.01 -2.19 -36.42
CA GLU A 40 6.70 -0.78 -36.14
C GLU A 40 5.31 -0.64 -35.50
N GLU A 41 4.33 -1.38 -35.99
CA GLU A 41 2.97 -1.41 -35.45
C GLU A 41 2.94 -2.04 -34.05
N GLU A 42 3.68 -3.14 -33.83
CA GLU A 42 3.86 -3.74 -32.51
C GLU A 42 4.43 -2.73 -31.51
N GLN A 43 5.47 -1.98 -31.89
CA GLN A 43 6.07 -0.97 -31.02
C GLN A 43 5.12 0.17 -30.68
N LEU A 44 4.36 0.67 -31.65
CA LEU A 44 3.39 1.74 -31.41
C LEU A 44 2.29 1.29 -30.45
N ILE A 45 1.70 0.11 -30.68
CA ILE A 45 0.65 -0.45 -29.83
C ILE A 45 1.18 -0.74 -28.43
N ALA A 46 2.39 -1.30 -28.31
CA ALA A 46 3.02 -1.56 -27.02
C ALA A 46 3.31 -0.25 -26.28
N SER A 47 3.82 0.78 -26.96
CA SER A 47 4.08 2.09 -26.36
C SER A 47 2.80 2.72 -25.82
N GLU A 48 1.69 2.64 -26.57
CA GLU A 48 0.38 3.13 -26.13
C GLU A 48 -0.11 2.35 -24.90
N ALA A 49 0.00 1.02 -24.92
CA ALA A 49 -0.36 0.15 -23.80
C ALA A 49 0.44 0.48 -22.54
N PHE A 50 1.75 0.70 -22.68
CA PHE A 50 2.62 1.09 -21.57
C PHE A 50 2.23 2.45 -21.01
N TRP A 51 1.98 3.45 -21.86
CA TRP A 51 1.58 4.78 -21.43
C TRP A 51 0.28 4.75 -20.62
N GLU A 52 -0.75 4.03 -21.09
CA GLU A 52 -2.00 3.86 -20.36
C GLU A 52 -1.81 3.09 -19.05
N SER A 53 -1.00 2.02 -19.07
CA SER A 53 -0.71 1.22 -17.87
C SER A 53 0.04 2.04 -16.83
N ASP A 54 1.00 2.85 -17.25
CA ASP A 54 1.82 3.69 -16.37
C ASP A 54 1.00 4.79 -15.72
N GLN A 55 0.00 5.35 -16.40
CA GLN A 55 -0.95 6.28 -15.77
C GLN A 55 -1.71 5.62 -14.60
N VAL A 56 -2.18 4.37 -14.78
CA VAL A 56 -2.87 3.64 -13.71
C VAL A 56 -1.91 3.26 -12.58
N ARG A 57 -0.68 2.87 -12.91
CA ARG A 57 0.36 2.56 -11.92
C ARG A 57 0.73 3.79 -11.10
N ASP A 58 0.80 4.96 -11.72
CA ASP A 58 1.04 6.22 -11.05
C ASP A 58 -0.05 6.51 -10.01
N GLU A 59 -1.31 6.31 -10.37
CA GLU A 59 -2.43 6.49 -9.44
C GLU A 59 -2.38 5.48 -8.27
N ILE A 60 -1.98 4.24 -8.54
CA ILE A 60 -1.76 3.22 -7.49
C ILE A 60 -0.68 3.68 -6.53
N HIS A 61 0.44 4.19 -7.04
CA HIS A 61 1.54 4.69 -6.24
C HIS A 61 1.10 5.88 -5.39
N ASN A 62 0.37 6.84 -5.95
CA ASN A 62 -0.18 7.99 -5.23
C ASN A 62 -1.17 7.55 -4.13
N LEU A 63 -1.99 6.53 -4.39
CA LEU A 63 -2.88 5.95 -3.40
C LEU A 63 -2.09 5.32 -2.24
N GLN A 64 -1.06 4.53 -2.55
CA GLN A 64 -0.21 3.89 -1.55
C GLN A 64 0.58 4.92 -0.73
N HIS A 65 1.18 5.91 -1.37
CA HIS A 65 1.89 7.01 -0.72
C HIS A 65 1.00 7.70 0.32
N ARG A 66 -0.17 8.19 -0.08
CA ARG A 66 -1.10 8.87 0.82
C ARG A 66 -1.56 7.98 1.98
N TYR A 67 -1.83 6.71 1.69
CA TYR A 67 -2.24 5.76 2.72
C TYR A 67 -1.12 5.54 3.73
N VAL A 68 0.09 5.21 3.29
CA VAL A 68 1.23 4.93 4.17
C VAL A 68 1.62 6.16 4.97
N GLN A 69 1.68 7.35 4.34
CA GLN A 69 1.92 8.62 5.02
C GLN A 69 0.94 8.82 6.18
N LYS A 70 -0.36 8.68 5.91
CA LYS A 70 -1.39 8.85 6.95
C LYS A 70 -1.24 7.84 8.09
N GLN A 71 -0.79 6.62 7.81
CA GLN A 71 -0.54 5.63 8.85
C GLN A 71 0.73 5.95 9.65
N ALA A 72 1.80 6.41 9.00
CA ALA A 72 3.03 6.84 9.65
C ALA A 72 2.75 8.00 10.61
N GLU A 73 2.02 9.02 10.17
CA GLU A 73 1.60 10.16 11.00
C GLU A 73 0.82 9.72 12.25
N ARG A 74 -0.12 8.77 12.09
CA ARG A 74 -0.91 8.24 13.21
C ARG A 74 -0.09 7.45 14.23
N LEU A 75 0.95 6.77 13.74
CA LEU A 75 1.84 5.97 14.56
C LEU A 75 3.03 6.78 15.07
N LEU A 76 3.13 8.07 14.70
CA LEU A 76 4.24 8.95 15.01
C LEU A 76 5.59 8.44 14.45
N ILE A 77 5.54 7.71 13.34
CA ILE A 77 6.74 7.24 12.65
C ILE A 77 7.33 8.42 11.85
N PRO A 78 8.63 8.71 12.00
CA PRO A 78 9.26 9.82 11.33
C PRO A 78 9.23 9.63 9.81
N MET A 79 8.75 10.65 9.10
CA MET A 79 8.85 10.69 7.65
C MET A 79 10.22 11.18 7.19
N PRO A 80 10.71 10.69 6.05
CA PRO A 80 11.95 11.19 5.48
C PRO A 80 11.80 12.65 5.06
N LYS A 81 12.85 13.43 5.29
CA LYS A 81 12.85 14.86 4.95
C LYS A 81 12.74 15.05 3.44
N PHE A 82 11.89 15.97 3.02
CA PHE A 82 11.75 16.34 1.63
C PHE A 82 13.08 16.85 1.06
N LYS A 83 13.56 16.24 -0.02
CA LYS A 83 14.78 16.60 -0.74
C LYS A 83 14.58 16.39 -2.23
N THR A 84 14.90 17.41 -3.02
CA THR A 84 14.64 17.47 -4.47
C THR A 84 15.73 16.81 -5.33
N LYS A 85 16.90 16.50 -4.77
CA LYS A 85 18.03 15.84 -5.47
C LYS A 85 18.39 14.53 -4.78
N ASP A 86 18.56 13.47 -5.57
CA ASP A 86 19.04 12.13 -5.17
C ASP A 86 18.46 11.66 -3.83
N GLY A 87 17.13 11.71 -3.75
CA GLY A 87 16.40 11.55 -2.51
C GLY A 87 15.36 10.43 -2.55
N GLU A 88 14.69 10.30 -1.42
CA GLU A 88 13.56 9.39 -1.21
C GLU A 88 12.26 9.90 -1.85
N TRP A 89 12.30 11.07 -2.48
CA TRP A 89 11.17 11.77 -3.08
C TRP A 89 11.33 11.86 -4.60
N GLU A 90 10.25 11.54 -5.29
CA GLU A 90 10.12 11.64 -6.74
C GLU A 90 8.88 12.49 -7.09
N GLN A 91 8.91 13.11 -8.27
CA GLN A 91 7.75 13.82 -8.81
C GLN A 91 7.03 12.91 -9.81
N SER A 92 5.72 12.76 -9.66
CA SER A 92 4.90 12.04 -10.65
C SER A 92 4.96 12.77 -11.99
N GLN A 93 5.06 11.99 -13.06
CA GLN A 93 5.09 12.48 -14.44
C GLN A 93 3.70 12.91 -14.93
N PHE A 94 2.63 12.45 -14.28
CA PHE A 94 1.25 12.65 -14.73
C PHE A 94 0.54 13.80 -14.01
N ASP A 95 0.72 13.91 -12.69
CA ASP A 95 0.03 14.91 -11.86
C ASP A 95 0.96 15.97 -11.26
N GLY A 96 2.28 15.78 -11.39
CA GLY A 96 3.29 16.71 -10.89
C GLY A 96 3.41 16.74 -9.36
N PHE A 97 2.72 15.87 -8.62
CA PHE A 97 2.83 15.80 -7.17
C PHE A 97 4.11 15.09 -6.73
N TRP A 98 4.66 15.54 -5.61
CA TRP A 98 5.79 14.89 -4.95
C TRP A 98 5.32 13.73 -4.08
N ARG A 99 5.98 12.59 -4.22
CA ARG A 99 5.71 11.38 -3.45
C ARG A 99 7.00 10.66 -3.10
N LEU A 100 6.92 9.75 -2.15
CA LEU A 100 8.04 8.85 -1.88
C LEU A 100 8.26 7.92 -3.08
N ASN A 101 9.52 7.69 -3.44
CA ASN A 101 9.87 6.67 -4.42
C ASN A 101 9.51 5.27 -3.89
N GLU A 102 9.48 4.27 -4.77
CA GLU A 102 9.04 2.92 -4.41
C GLU A 102 9.87 2.32 -3.25
N ALA A 103 11.19 2.53 -3.26
CA ALA A 103 12.08 2.03 -2.22
C ALA A 103 11.77 2.64 -0.85
N ALA A 104 11.69 3.96 -0.76
CA ALA A 104 11.40 4.70 0.48
C ALA A 104 9.98 4.42 0.98
N LEU A 105 9.00 4.35 0.08
CA LEU A 105 7.63 4.01 0.42
C LEU A 105 7.53 2.59 0.98
N SER A 106 8.26 1.63 0.40
CA SER A 106 8.31 0.26 0.89
C SER A 106 8.94 0.14 2.27
N ALA A 107 10.00 0.91 2.54
CA ALA A 107 10.67 0.98 3.83
C ALA A 107 9.73 1.55 4.89
N LEU A 108 9.11 2.70 4.62
CA LEU A 108 8.15 3.33 5.52
C LEU A 108 6.95 2.42 5.78
N ALA A 109 6.41 1.75 4.75
CA ALA A 109 5.31 0.81 4.90
C ALA A 109 5.67 -0.39 5.79
N ARG A 110 6.92 -0.85 5.75
CA ARG A 110 7.42 -1.92 6.62
C ARG A 110 7.49 -1.44 8.08
N GLU A 111 8.00 -0.24 8.33
CA GLU A 111 8.02 0.36 9.68
C GLU A 111 6.60 0.52 10.24
N VAL A 112 5.67 1.03 9.43
CA VAL A 112 4.24 1.12 9.79
C VAL A 112 3.67 -0.24 10.22
N ARG A 113 3.99 -1.31 9.49
CA ARG A 113 3.51 -2.66 9.82
C ARG A 113 4.14 -3.20 11.10
N GLN A 114 5.42 -2.91 11.32
CA GLN A 114 6.14 -3.34 12.51
C GLN A 114 5.56 -2.67 13.76
N GLU A 115 5.45 -1.35 13.76
CA GLU A 115 4.88 -0.57 14.87
C GLU A 115 3.43 -1.00 15.18
N ARG A 116 2.62 -1.28 14.16
CA ARG A 116 1.27 -1.85 14.35
C ARG A 116 1.29 -3.19 15.08
N ARG A 117 2.25 -4.08 14.76
CA ARG A 117 2.37 -5.38 15.41
C ARG A 117 2.81 -5.23 16.86
N GLU A 118 3.82 -4.41 17.11
CA GLU A 118 4.34 -4.15 18.47
C GLU A 118 3.24 -3.58 19.38
N ARG A 119 2.42 -2.65 18.87
CA ARG A 119 1.26 -2.12 19.62
C ARG A 119 0.18 -3.15 19.88
N LEU A 120 -0.08 -4.05 18.93
CA LEU A 120 -1.03 -5.15 19.13
C LEU A 120 -0.49 -6.13 20.18
N GLU A 121 0.79 -6.49 20.12
CA GLU A 121 1.43 -7.36 21.11
C GLU A 121 1.36 -6.76 22.52
N LEU A 122 1.68 -5.47 22.68
CA LEU A 122 1.51 -4.73 23.93
C LEU A 122 0.05 -4.76 24.42
N ALA A 123 -0.93 -4.57 23.53
CA ALA A 123 -2.34 -4.64 23.87
C ALA A 123 -2.80 -6.05 24.27
N PHE A 124 -2.21 -7.10 23.68
CA PHE A 124 -2.48 -8.51 24.01
C PHE A 124 -1.74 -9.03 25.24
N LEU A 125 -0.71 -8.32 25.72
CA LEU A 125 -0.02 -8.66 26.97
C LEU A 125 -0.83 -8.25 28.22
N TRP A 126 -1.62 -7.18 28.13
CA TRP A 126 -2.35 -6.62 29.26
C TRP A 126 -3.49 -7.50 29.86
N PRO A 127 -4.23 -8.32 29.09
CA PRO A 127 -5.28 -9.19 29.65
C PRO A 127 -4.76 -10.27 30.60
N SER A 128 -3.51 -10.72 30.44
CA SER A 128 -2.94 -11.81 31.25
C SER A 128 -2.90 -11.48 32.75
N SER A 129 -2.56 -10.23 33.09
CA SER A 129 -2.53 -9.77 34.48
C SER A 129 -3.92 -9.59 35.09
N ILE A 130 -4.93 -9.24 34.26
CA ILE A 130 -6.30 -9.07 34.71
C ILE A 130 -6.99 -10.41 34.95
N ILE A 131 -6.74 -11.40 34.09
CA ILE A 131 -7.30 -12.76 34.23
C ILE A 131 -6.78 -13.42 35.53
N GLY A 132 -5.49 -13.29 35.85
CA GLY A 132 -4.93 -13.79 37.10
C GLY A 132 -5.51 -13.10 38.33
N PHE A 133 -5.74 -11.78 38.27
CA PHE A 133 -6.33 -11.01 39.36
C PHE A 133 -7.80 -11.38 39.60
N VAL A 134 -8.60 -11.49 38.54
CA VAL A 134 -10.02 -11.89 38.63
C VAL A 134 -10.13 -13.34 39.13
N GLY A 135 -9.30 -14.26 38.64
CA GLY A 135 -9.25 -15.64 39.12
C GLY A 135 -8.88 -15.74 40.60
N GLY A 136 -7.92 -14.93 41.07
CA GLY A 136 -7.56 -14.84 42.48
C GLY A 136 -8.69 -14.31 43.36
N LEU A 137 -9.42 -13.28 42.92
CA LEU A 137 -10.57 -12.74 43.65
C LEU A 137 -11.73 -13.75 43.74
N VAL A 138 -12.01 -14.50 42.66
CA VAL A 138 -13.03 -15.56 42.66
C VAL A 138 -12.63 -16.71 43.59
N GLY A 139 -11.36 -17.12 43.59
CA GLY A 139 -10.85 -18.14 44.50
C GLY A 139 -10.97 -17.74 45.97
N ILE A 140 -10.62 -16.50 46.30
CA ILE A 140 -10.78 -15.96 47.66
C ILE A 140 -12.27 -15.90 48.04
N ALA A 141 -13.15 -15.40 47.17
CA ALA A 141 -14.58 -15.32 47.45
C ALA A 141 -15.21 -16.71 47.68
N SER A 142 -14.77 -17.73 46.93
CA SER A 142 -15.23 -19.12 47.12
C SER A 142 -14.73 -19.77 48.42
N ALA A 143 -13.62 -19.29 49.01
CA ALA A 143 -13.10 -19.83 50.26
C ALA A 143 -13.84 -19.29 51.50
N PHE A 144 -14.66 -18.25 51.34
CA PHE A 144 -15.44 -17.62 52.42
C PHE A 144 -16.93 -18.03 52.43
N TRP A 145 -17.32 -19.02 51.61
CA TRP A 145 -18.66 -19.62 51.59
C TRP A 145 -18.55 -21.12 51.84
#